data_AF-A0A6N4V3U9-F1
#
_entry.id   AF-A0A6N4V3U9-F1
#
_cell.length_a   1.000
_cell.length_b   1.000
_cell.length_c   1.000
_cell.angle_alpha   90.00
_cell.angle_beta   90.00
_cell.angle_gamma   90.00
#
_symmetry.space_group_name_H-M   'P 1'
#
loop_
_entity.id
_entity.type
_entity.pdbx_description
1 polymer ?
#
loop_
_entity_poly.entity_id
_entity_poly.type
_entity_poly.pdbx_seq_one_letter_code
_entity_poly.pdbx_strand_id
1 'polypeptide(L)'
;MPKTVQIRDIDDEVYAGLLRRAAEEGVTVPELLRREAAKLAARPSIAEWLRRTGRRPSEVTTEQVLRNLDEWRGEWPDAGR
;
A
#
# COMPACT_ATOMS: atom_id res chain seq x y z
N MET A 1 -2.15 25.75 8.81
CA MET A 1 -3.39 25.73 9.61
C MET A 1 -3.66 24.30 10.06
N PRO A 2 -3.88 24.03 11.35
CA PRO A 2 -4.31 22.71 11.81
C PRO A 2 -5.66 22.37 11.19
N LYS A 3 -5.82 21.13 10.74
CA LYS A 3 -7.10 20.60 10.24
C LYS A 3 -7.56 19.46 11.15
N THR A 4 -8.85 19.42 11.43
CA THR A 4 -9.48 18.37 12.23
C THR A 4 -10.35 17.51 11.32
N VAL A 5 -10.23 16.19 11.45
CA VAL A 5 -11.07 15.21 10.76
C VAL A 5 -11.90 14.50 11.82
N GLN A 6 -13.22 14.46 11.61
CA GLN A 6 -14.13 13.65 12.41
C GLN A 6 -14.49 12.40 11.61
N ILE A 7 -14.29 11.22 12.19
CA ILE A 7 -14.71 9.94 11.62
C ILE A 7 -16.01 9.56 12.32
N ARG A 8 -17.07 9.37 11.54
CA ARG A 8 -18.41 9.02 12.04
C ARG A 8 -18.65 7.52 11.91
N ASP A 9 -19.61 7.03 12.69
CA ASP A 9 -20.14 5.67 12.57
C ASP A 9 -19.04 4.60 12.66
N ILE A 10 -18.13 4.75 13.63
CA ILE A 10 -17.16 3.71 13.98
C ILE A 10 -17.84 2.70 14.90
N ASP A 11 -17.81 1.43 14.51
CA ASP A 11 -18.25 0.33 15.38
C ASP A 11 -17.42 0.26 16.67
N ASP A 12 -18.09 -0.02 17.79
CA ASP A 12 -17.45 -0.08 19.11
C ASP A 12 -16.28 -1.07 19.16
N GLU A 13 -16.38 -2.19 18.47
CA GLU A 13 -15.30 -3.18 18.38
C GLU A 13 -14.06 -2.63 17.68
N VAL A 14 -14.26 -1.87 16.60
CA VAL A 14 -13.18 -1.21 15.85
C VAL A 14 -12.51 -0.16 16.74
N TYR A 15 -13.31 0.64 17.45
CA TYR A 15 -12.77 1.64 18.37
C TYR A 15 -11.99 0.98 19.52
N ALA A 16 -12.49 -0.12 20.09
CA ALA A 16 -11.79 -0.90 21.10
C ALA A 16 -10.46 -1.46 20.59
N GLY A 17 -10.42 -1.92 19.33
CA GLY A 17 -9.18 -2.34 18.67
C GLY A 17 -8.16 -1.21 18.55
N LEU A 18 -8.61 -0.02 18.13
CA LEU A 18 -7.75 1.18 18.05
C LEU A 18 -7.23 1.60 19.44
N LEU A 19 -8.08 1.50 20.47
CA LEU A 19 -7.70 1.83 21.85
C LEU A 19 -6.59 0.91 22.36
N ARG A 20 -6.72 -0.41 22.17
CA ARG A 20 -5.68 -1.38 22.54
C ARG A 20 -4.36 -1.07 21.87
N ARG A 21 -4.38 -0.83 20.56
CA ARG A 21 -3.18 -0.53 19.78
C ARG A 21 -2.52 0.78 20.19
N ALA A 22 -3.32 1.81 20.45
CA ALA A 22 -2.81 3.09 20.94
C ALA A 22 -2.14 2.94 22.32
N ALA A 23 -2.72 2.12 23.21
CA ALA A 23 -2.14 1.82 24.52
C ALA A 23 -0.82 1.05 24.41
N GLU A 24 -0.73 0.05 23.52
CA GLU A 24 0.51 -0.69 23.24
C GLU A 24 1.63 0.22 22.73
N GLU A 25 1.29 1.22 21.91
CA GLU A 25 2.23 2.20 21.37
C GLU A 25 2.49 3.40 22.32
N GLY A 26 1.82 3.45 23.49
CA GLY A 26 1.96 4.53 24.46
C GLY A 26 1.44 5.90 23.97
N VAL A 27 0.46 5.91 23.07
CA VAL A 27 -0.11 7.12 22.46
C VAL A 27 -1.64 7.16 22.61
N THR A 28 -2.24 8.30 22.28
CA THR A 28 -3.70 8.42 22.24
C THR A 28 -4.25 7.92 20.89
N VAL A 29 -5.52 7.51 20.85
CA VAL A 29 -6.19 7.08 19.60
C VAL A 29 -6.12 8.17 18.50
N PRO A 30 -6.37 9.46 18.77
CA PRO A 30 -6.22 10.50 17.75
C PRO A 30 -4.78 10.64 17.21
N GLU A 31 -3.77 10.47 18.06
CA GLU A 31 -2.36 10.52 17.65
C GLU A 31 -1.99 9.32 16.77
N LEU A 32 -2.46 8.12 17.13
CA LEU A 32 -2.33 6.91 16.31
C LEU A 32 -2.96 7.14 14.92
N LEU A 33 -4.22 7.59 14.87
CA LEU A 33 -4.94 7.83 13.62
C LEU A 33 -4.28 8.92 12.78
N ARG A 34 -3.74 9.97 13.39
CA ARG A 34 -2.98 11.01 12.69
C ARG A 34 -1.73 10.45 12.01
N ARG A 35 -0.99 9.56 12.68
CA ARG A 35 0.18 8.88 12.10
C ARG A 35 -0.21 7.98 10.95
N GLU A 36 -1.27 7.19 11.10
CA GLU A 36 -1.78 6.34 10.02
C GLU A 36 -2.29 7.14 8.82
N ALA A 37 -2.97 8.27 9.06
CA ALA A 37 -3.38 9.18 7.99
C ALA A 37 -2.17 9.75 7.23
N ALA A 38 -1.08 10.08 7.92
CA ALA A 38 0.15 10.52 7.28
C ALA A 38 0.78 9.42 6.43
N LYS A 39 0.81 8.17 6.93
CA LYS A 39 1.29 7.01 6.15
C LYS A 39 0.42 6.77 4.91
N LEU A 40 -0.89 6.90 5.05
CA LEU A 40 -1.83 6.77 3.93
C LEU A 40 -1.58 7.84 2.87
N ALA A 41 -1.43 9.10 3.28
CA ALA A 41 -1.15 10.22 2.37
C ALA A 41 0.23 10.12 1.70
N ALA A 42 1.22 9.54 2.37
CA ALA A 42 2.56 9.36 1.83
C ALA A 42 2.65 8.28 0.74
N ARG A 43 1.70 7.32 0.71
CA ARG A 43 1.70 6.23 -0.27
C ARG A 43 0.97 6.70 -1.54
N PRO A 44 1.66 6.86 -2.69
CA PRO A 44 0.99 7.14 -3.94
C PRO A 44 0.05 5.98 -4.28
N SER A 45 -1.13 6.29 -4.82
CA SER A 45 -1.97 5.24 -5.39
C SER A 45 -1.21 4.48 -6.48
N ILE A 46 -1.54 3.20 -6.71
CA ILE A 46 -0.92 2.41 -7.79
C ILE A 46 -1.04 3.16 -9.12
N ALA A 47 -2.21 3.76 -9.39
CA ALA A 47 -2.43 4.54 -10.60
C ALA A 47 -1.52 5.79 -10.69
N GLU A 48 -1.31 6.49 -9.58
CA GLU A 48 -0.40 7.64 -9.55
C GLU A 48 1.06 7.21 -9.69
N TRP A 49 1.44 6.11 -9.05
CA TRP A 49 2.76 5.52 -9.20
C TRP A 49 3.01 5.11 -10.67
N LEU A 50 2.09 4.40 -11.31
CA LEU A 50 2.16 4.01 -12.73
C LEU A 50 2.26 5.23 -13.65
N ARG A 51 1.49 6.29 -13.40
CA ARG A 51 1.61 7.55 -14.17
C ARG A 51 2.98 8.21 -14.01
N ARG A 52 3.59 8.13 -12.82
CA ARG A 52 4.92 8.69 -12.56
C ARG A 52 6.02 7.83 -13.22
N THR A 53 5.91 6.50 -13.16
CA THR A 53 6.93 5.58 -13.69
C THR A 53 6.84 5.39 -15.20
N GLY A 54 5.65 5.40 -15.79
CA GLY A 54 5.45 5.29 -17.25
C GLY A 54 6.06 6.44 -18.07
N ARG A 55 6.50 7.53 -17.42
CA ARG A 55 7.21 8.65 -18.06
C ARG A 55 8.72 8.44 -18.19
N ARG A 56 9.28 7.38 -17.59
CA ARG A 56 10.72 7.08 -17.70
C ARG A 56 10.95 6.13 -18.88
N PRO A 57 11.72 6.53 -19.90
CA PRO A 57 12.12 5.58 -20.94
C PRO A 57 12.93 4.45 -20.30
N SER A 58 12.59 3.22 -20.63
CA SER A 58 13.32 2.01 -20.25
C SER A 58 13.97 1.44 -21.50
N GLU A 59 15.25 1.10 -21.41
CA GLU A 59 15.95 0.35 -22.47
C GLU A 59 15.55 -1.13 -22.46
N VAL A 60 14.96 -1.61 -21.35
CA VAL A 60 14.45 -2.97 -21.22
C VAL A 60 13.04 -3.05 -21.78
N THR A 61 12.83 -3.93 -22.76
CA THR A 61 11.53 -4.19 -23.38
C THR A 61 10.68 -5.15 -22.55
N THR A 62 9.35 -5.09 -22.71
CA THR A 62 8.44 -6.05 -22.07
C THR A 62 8.78 -7.50 -22.43
N GLU A 63 9.18 -7.75 -23.67
CA GLU A 63 9.59 -9.07 -24.14
C GLU A 63 10.83 -9.59 -23.39
N GLN A 64 11.84 -8.74 -23.17
CA GLN A 64 13.03 -9.10 -22.39
C GLN A 64 12.67 -9.45 -20.94
N VAL A 65 11.73 -8.71 -20.34
CA VAL A 65 11.25 -9.00 -18.98
C VAL A 65 10.53 -10.34 -18.92
N LEU A 66 9.60 -10.61 -19.85
CA LEU A 66 8.84 -11.85 -19.87
C LEU A 66 9.75 -13.06 -20.09
N ARG A 67 10.67 -12.99 -21.06
CA ARG A 67 11.65 -14.05 -21.31
C ARG A 67 12.47 -14.40 -20.06
N ASN A 68 12.98 -13.39 -19.36
CA ASN A 68 13.77 -13.63 -18.15
C ASN A 68 12.92 -14.19 -17.00
N LEU A 69 11.66 -13.75 -16.87
CA LEU A 69 10.73 -14.30 -15.88
C LEU A 69 10.40 -15.77 -16.18
N ASP A 70 10.20 -16.12 -17.45
CA ASP A 70 9.92 -17.49 -17.88
C ASP A 70 11.15 -18.38 -17.65
N GLU A 71 12.36 -17.88 -17.91
CA GLU A 71 13.61 -18.58 -17.58
C GLU A 71 13.72 -18.88 -16.08
N TRP A 72 13.40 -17.91 -15.21
CA TRP A 72 13.47 -18.08 -13.76
C TRP A 72 12.39 -18.98 -13.18
N ARG A 73 11.18 -18.91 -13.74
CA ARG A 73 10.04 -19.75 -13.31
C ARG A 73 10.19 -21.19 -13.79
N GLY A 74 10.97 -21.42 -14.83
CA GLY A 74 11.04 -22.69 -15.52
C GLY A 74 9.75 -22.95 -16.31
N GLU A 75 9.67 -24.14 -16.90
CA GLU A 75 8.49 -24.54 -17.66
C GLU A 75 7.25 -24.56 -16.78
N TRP A 76 6.14 -24.01 -17.28
CA TRP A 76 4.87 -24.09 -16.58
C TRP A 76 4.49 -25.58 -16.43
N PRO A 77 4.00 -26.05 -15.28
CA PRO A 77 3.76 -27.48 -15.03
C PRO A 77 2.91 -28.20 -16.08
N ASP A 78 2.11 -27.46 -16.85
CA ASP A 78 1.18 -27.95 -17.87
C ASP A 78 1.51 -27.47 -19.31
N ALA A 79 2.71 -26.95 -19.58
CA ALA A 79 3.06 -26.39 -20.91
C ALA A 79 3.04 -27.42 -22.07
N GLY A 80 2.99 -28.71 -21.76
CA GLY A 80 2.99 -29.82 -22.73
C GLY A 80 1.75 -30.71 -22.70
N ARG A 81 0.61 -30.25 -22.16
CA ARG A 81 -0.64 -31.03 -22.08
C ARG A 81 -1.74 -30.50 -22.99
#